data_AF-A0A4Y2SX38-F1
#
_entry.id   AF-A0A4Y2SX38-F1
#
_cell.length_a   1.000
_cell.length_b   1.000
_cell.length_c   1.000
_cell.angle_alpha   90.00
_cell.angle_beta   90.00
_cell.angle_gamma   90.00
#
_symmetry.space_group_name_H-M   'P 1'
#
loop_
_entity.id
_entity.type
_entity.pdbx_description
1 polymer ?
#
loop_
_entity_poly.entity_id
_entity_poly.type
_entity_poly.pdbx_seq_one_letter_code
_entity_poly.pdbx_strand_id
1 'polypeptide(L)'
;MLLAMLTDERCHIRTLAARRIIKAREIGPDGNCVRRFVIPAVNFRTTDYEDLIVWLACDVTPPTVLRHISCHERLKMIQDDVPMDDRD
;
A
#
# COMPACT_ATOMS: atom_id res chain seq x y z
N MET A 1 -4.56 4.11 4.63
CA MET A 1 -4.62 2.64 4.78
C MET A 1 -3.43 1.93 4.17
N LEU A 2 -3.14 2.08 2.88
CA LEU A 2 -2.00 1.41 2.25
C LEU A 2 -0.63 1.71 2.90
N LEU A 3 -0.42 2.93 3.44
CA LEU A 3 0.81 3.24 4.19
C LEU A 3 0.89 2.47 5.51
N ALA A 4 -0.22 2.37 6.26
CA ALA A 4 -0.27 1.61 7.51
C ALA A 4 -0.08 0.10 7.25
N MET A 5 -0.64 -0.43 6.16
CA MET A 5 -0.40 -1.82 5.75
C MET A 5 1.05 -2.06 5.30
N LEU A 6 1.74 -1.04 4.78
CA LEU A 6 3.14 -1.13 4.37
C LEU A 6 4.10 -1.16 5.58
N THR A 7 3.67 -0.63 6.73
CA THR A 7 4.39 -0.67 8.00
C THR A 7 3.82 -1.70 8.97
N ASP A 8 3.00 -2.64 8.49
CA ASP A 8 2.46 -3.73 9.32
C ASP A 8 3.55 -4.77 9.57
N GLU A 9 3.60 -5.35 10.77
CA GLU A 9 4.58 -6.39 11.11
C GLU A 9 4.44 -7.66 10.27
N ARG A 10 3.24 -7.94 9.76
CA ARG A 10 2.96 -9.12 8.97
C ARG A 10 3.43 -8.93 7.53
N CYS A 11 4.43 -9.72 7.13
CA CYS A 11 4.99 -9.69 5.77
C CYS A 11 3.95 -9.86 4.65
N HIS A 12 2.92 -10.70 4.84
CA HIS A 12 1.85 -10.87 3.85
C HIS A 12 1.02 -9.59 3.66
N ILE A 13 0.78 -8.82 4.73
CA ILE A 13 0.08 -7.52 4.68
C ILE A 13 0.93 -6.46 3.98
N ARG A 14 2.22 -6.37 4.31
CA ARG A 14 3.16 -5.46 3.61
C ARG A 14 3.25 -5.76 2.13
N THR A 15 3.36 -7.05 1.79
CA THR A 15 3.40 -7.53 0.41
C THR A 15 2.12 -7.16 -0.35
N LEU A 16 0.96 -7.36 0.27
CA LEU A 16 -0.33 -6.95 -0.30
C LEU A 16 -0.36 -5.44 -0.55
N ALA A 17 0.02 -4.62 0.44
CA ALA A 17 0.06 -3.16 0.31
C ALA A 17 0.95 -2.70 -0.85
N ALA A 18 2.15 -3.27 -0.96
CA ALA A 18 3.09 -2.90 -2.01
C ALA A 18 2.59 -3.25 -3.41
N ARG A 19 2.05 -4.45 -3.61
CA ARG A 19 1.44 -4.87 -4.88
C ARG A 19 0.33 -3.91 -5.30
N ARG A 20 -0.50 -3.48 -4.35
CA ARG A 20 -1.59 -2.52 -4.60
C ARG A 20 -1.06 -1.15 -5.01
N ILE A 21 -0.01 -0.66 -4.36
CA ILE A 21 0.56 0.64 -4.71
C ILE A 21 1.23 0.62 -6.10
N ILE A 22 1.89 -0.48 -6.45
CA ILE A 22 2.47 -0.67 -7.79
C ILE A 22 1.36 -0.65 -8.85
N LYS A 23 0.32 -1.48 -8.68
CA LYS A 23 -0.82 -1.54 -9.61
C LYS A 23 -1.55 -0.19 -9.73
N ALA A 24 -1.73 0.52 -8.63
CA ALA A 24 -2.33 1.85 -8.61
C ALA A 24 -1.52 2.90 -9.39
N ARG A 25 -0.19 2.71 -9.50
CA ARG A 25 0.70 3.59 -10.25
C ARG A 25 0.69 3.26 -11.76
N GLU A 26 0.57 1.99 -12.12
CA GLU A 26 0.42 1.56 -13.53
C GLU A 26 -0.87 2.09 -14.17
N ILE A 27 -1.94 2.27 -13.37
CA ILE A 27 -3.25 2.76 -13.85
C ILE A 27 -3.29 4.30 -13.92
N GLY A 28 -2.43 5.00 -13.18
CA GLY A 28 -2.43 6.46 -13.11
C GLY A 28 -1.64 7.11 -14.27
N PRO A 29 -2.15 8.17 -14.91
CA PRO A 29 -1.40 8.89 -15.94
C PRO A 29 -0.17 9.57 -15.34
N ASP A 30 0.88 9.68 -16.15
CA ASP A 30 2.16 10.29 -15.80
C ASP A 30 1.99 11.74 -15.30
N GLY A 31 1.99 11.90 -13.97
CA GLY A 31 2.48 13.08 -13.26
C GLY A 31 1.67 14.39 -13.31
N ASN A 32 0.79 14.58 -14.30
CA ASN A 32 0.14 15.88 -14.56
C ASN A 32 -1.37 15.92 -14.29
N CYS A 33 -2.03 14.80 -13.97
CA CYS A 33 -3.45 14.82 -13.61
C CYS A 33 -3.65 15.17 -12.12
N VAL A 34 -4.68 15.98 -11.85
CA VAL A 34 -5.13 16.27 -10.49
C VAL A 34 -5.50 14.97 -9.80
N ARG A 35 -4.85 14.70 -8.66
CA ARG A 35 -5.09 13.50 -7.87
C ARG A 35 -6.48 13.57 -7.24
N ARG A 36 -7.42 12.75 -7.71
CA ARG A 36 -8.72 12.57 -7.05
C ARG A 36 -8.57 11.58 -5.90
N PHE A 37 -8.75 12.04 -4.67
CA PHE A 37 -8.78 11.15 -3.51
C PHE A 37 -10.13 10.44 -3.47
N VAL A 38 -10.13 9.15 -3.83
CA VAL A 38 -11.30 8.28 -3.69
C VAL A 38 -11.20 7.55 -2.35
N ILE A 39 -12.23 7.68 -1.52
CA ILE A 39 -12.33 6.94 -0.27
C ILE A 39 -12.66 5.49 -0.64
N PRO A 40 -11.81 4.50 -0.27
CA PRO A 40 -12.11 3.10 -0.50
C PRO A 40 -13.40 2.70 0.22
N ALA A 41 -14.20 1.85 -0.43
CA ALA A 41 -15.26 1.13 0.26
C ALA A 41 -14.63 0.20 1.30
N VAL A 42 -14.90 0.45 2.58
CA VAL A 42 -14.34 -0.31 3.71
C VAL A 42 -15.41 -1.22 4.31
N ASN A 43 -15.05 -2.49 4.55
CA ASN A 43 -15.90 -3.43 5.25
C ASN A 43 -15.59 -3.41 6.75
N PHE A 44 -16.38 -2.69 7.54
CA PHE A 44 -16.17 -2.58 8.99
C PHE A 44 -16.42 -3.87 9.78
N ARG A 45 -16.97 -4.92 9.14
CA ARG A 45 -17.24 -6.22 9.80
C ARG A 45 -16.08 -7.19 9.71
N THR A 46 -15.04 -6.88 8.93
CA THR A 46 -13.86 -7.76 8.83
C THR A 46 -12.86 -7.47 9.95
N THR A 47 -12.16 -8.52 10.36
CA THR A 47 -11.04 -8.45 11.30
C THR A 47 -9.69 -8.38 10.62
N ASP A 48 -9.62 -8.55 9.28
CA ASP A 48 -8.36 -8.60 8.55
C ASP A 48 -8.30 -7.66 7.34
N TYR A 49 -7.08 -7.18 7.03
CA TYR A 49 -6.83 -6.17 6.01
C TYR A 49 -7.13 -6.65 4.59
N GLU A 50 -7.10 -7.96 4.34
CA GLU A 50 -7.41 -8.52 3.02
C GLU A 50 -8.85 -8.22 2.61
N ASP A 51 -9.78 -8.26 3.56
CA ASP A 51 -11.20 -8.02 3.33
C ASP A 51 -11.64 -6.60 3.75
N LEU A 52 -10.72 -5.83 4.36
CA LEU A 52 -11.03 -4.48 4.85
C LEU A 52 -11.35 -3.51 3.71
N ILE A 53 -10.71 -3.65 2.55
CA ILE A 53 -11.08 -2.89 1.34
C ILE A 53 -11.88 -3.80 0.41
N VAL A 54 -13.01 -3.30 -0.05
CA VAL A 54 -13.69 -3.89 -1.21
C VAL A 54 -12.89 -3.54 -2.47
N TRP A 55 -11.86 -4.34 -2.75
CA TRP A 55 -10.86 -4.06 -3.79
C TRP A 55 -11.43 -3.98 -5.21
N LEU A 56 -12.51 -4.70 -5.49
CA LEU A 56 -13.16 -4.70 -6.81
C LEU A 56 -13.80 -3.35 -7.13
N ALA A 57 -14.23 -2.60 -6.10
CA ALA A 57 -14.96 -1.36 -6.24
C ALA A 57 -14.07 -0.12 -6.02
N CYS A 58 -12.75 -0.29 -5.89
CA CYS A 58 -11.88 0.77 -5.42
C CYS A 58 -10.73 1.11 -6.37
N ASP A 59 -10.81 2.29 -6.99
CA ASP A 59 -9.70 2.94 -7.68
C ASP A 59 -8.75 3.58 -6.65
N VAL A 60 -7.86 2.76 -6.10
CA VAL A 60 -6.93 3.23 -5.09
C VAL A 60 -5.87 4.11 -5.74
N THR A 61 -5.68 5.33 -5.23
CA THR A 61 -4.63 6.23 -5.70
C THR A 61 -3.33 6.03 -4.90
N PRO A 62 -2.16 5.92 -5.55
CA PRO A 62 -0.90 5.64 -4.86
C PRO A 62 -0.49 6.80 -3.92
N PRO A 63 0.00 6.57 -2.69
CA PRO A 63 0.36 7.63 -1.73
C PRO A 63 1.43 8.61 -2.26
N THR A 64 1.24 9.92 -2.08
CA THR A 64 2.13 10.95 -2.64
C THR A 64 3.55 10.87 -2.08
N VAL A 65 3.69 10.50 -0.80
CA VAL A 65 5.00 10.28 -0.15
C VAL A 65 5.86 9.27 -0.88
N LEU A 66 5.24 8.37 -1.66
CA LEU A 66 5.93 7.34 -2.42
C LEU A 66 6.04 7.66 -3.91
N ARG A 67 5.71 8.89 -4.35
CA ARG A 67 5.76 9.32 -5.76
C ARG A 67 7.18 9.26 -6.32
N HIS A 68 8.16 9.64 -5.50
CA HIS A 68 9.57 9.75 -5.89
C HIS A 68 10.37 8.47 -5.62
N ILE A 69 9.75 7.47 -4.98
CA ILE A 69 10.39 6.18 -4.69
C ILE A 69 10.07 5.21 -5.84
N SER A 70 11.09 4.60 -6.42
CA SER A 70 10.90 3.63 -7.51
C SER A 70 10.18 2.37 -7.04
N CYS A 71 9.51 1.66 -7.96
CA CYS A 71 8.88 0.38 -7.64
C CYS A 71 9.91 -0.66 -7.13
N HIS A 72 11.14 -0.61 -7.64
CA HIS A 72 12.22 -1.49 -7.20
C HIS A 72 12.67 -1.19 -5.76
N GLU A 73 12.84 0.08 -5.39
CA GLU A 73 13.15 0.48 -4.01
C GLU A 73 12.02 0.13 -3.04
N ARG A 74 10.76 0.26 -3.47
CA ARG A 74 9.60 -0.14 -2.67
C ARG A 74 9.53 -1.64 -2.40
N LEU A 75 10.01 -2.48 -3.32
CA LEU A 75 10.08 -3.92 -3.13
C LEU A 75 11.21 -4.31 -2.17
N LYS A 76 12.28 -3.52 -2.09
CA LYS A 76 13.37 -3.69 -1.12
C LYS A 76 12.92 -3.37 0.30
N MET A 77 12.11 -2.32 0.48
CA MET A 77 11.50 -2.00 1.79
C MET A 77 10.63 -3.12 2.37
N ILE A 78 10.14 -4.07 1.56
CA ILE A 78 9.39 -5.24 2.05
C ILE A 78 10.34 -6.35 2.54
N GLN A 79 11.54 -6.42 1.96
CA GLN A 79 12.53 -7.46 2.19
C GLN A 79 13.56 -7.08 3.27
N ASP A 80 13.86 -5.79 3.44
CA ASP A 80 14.92 -5.29 4.31
C ASP A 80 14.52 -5.16 5.80
N ASP A 81 13.29 -5.51 6.18
CA ASP A 81 12.87 -5.62 7.58
C ASP A 81 13.48 -6.87 8.23
N VAL A 82 14.78 -6.78 8.53
CA VAL A 82 15.41 -7.51 9.63
C VAL A 82 14.59 -7.20 10.88
N PRO A 83 14.23 -8.20 11.73
CA PRO A 83 13.57 -7.90 12.99
C PRO A 83 14.41 -6.86 13.72
N MET A 84 13.80 -5.71 14.04
CA MET A 84 14.43 -4.74 14.94
C MET A 84 14.69 -5.52 16.21
N ASP A 85 15.94 -5.88 16.45
CA ASP A 85 16.35 -6.68 17.58
C ASP A 85 15.88 -5.93 18.84
N ASP A 86 14.87 -6.48 19.52
CA ASP A 86 14.43 -6.05 20.84
C ASP A 86 15.55 -6.41 21.82
N ARG A 87 16.61 -5.61 21.80
CA ARG A 87 17.72 -5.76 22.71
C ARG A 87 17.48 -4.85 23.91
N ASP A 88 17.05 -5.48 25.00
CA ASP A 88 16.97 -4.94 26.37
C ASP A 88 18.21 -4.10 26.78
#